data_AF-A0A1Q7N6P0-F1
#
_entry.id   AF-A0A1Q7N6P0-F1
#
_cell.length_a   1.000
_cell.length_b   1.000
_cell.length_c   1.000
_cell.angle_alpha   90.00
_cell.angle_beta   90.00
_cell.angle_gamma   90.00
#
_symmetry.space_group_name_H-M   'P 1'
#
loop_
_entity.id
_entity.type
_entity.pdbx_description
1 polymer ?
#
loop_
_entity_poly.entity_id
_entity_poly.type
_entity_poly.pdbx_seq_one_letter_code
_entity_poly.pdbx_strand_id
1 'polypeptide(L)'
;MTNTDTSSRIEAPSRKRIAVAAGIALAIAALVLVTTILPAAYGRDPLGTGKALGLLDLYEASAGTAPPPPPATAPTARPRTYNVDMSELKLGPGQAFEYKYRMDKGAGMVYAWTATGRVKYEFHGEPDDHKLAVESYETQEGDYASGALTAGFTGIHGWYWENPGDRELTITVTSAGFFTSAEELRPTWDPVKHKNRVEHIPHELSTPDK
;
A
#
# COMPACT_ATOMS: atom_id res chain seq x y z
N MET A 1 -36.02 53.12 -5.60
CA MET A 1 -35.48 51.78 -5.95
C MET A 1 -35.20 51.77 -7.44
N THR A 2 -33.93 51.86 -7.83
CA THR A 2 -33.49 51.58 -9.21
C THR A 2 -32.26 50.69 -9.10
N ASN A 3 -32.41 49.45 -9.53
CA ASN A 3 -31.41 48.39 -9.44
C ASN A 3 -30.26 48.64 -10.42
N THR A 4 -29.03 48.52 -9.94
CA THR A 4 -27.81 48.53 -10.76
C THR A 4 -27.57 47.11 -11.28
N ASP A 5 -27.78 46.90 -12.58
CA ASP A 5 -27.30 45.72 -13.30
C ASP A 5 -25.88 46.01 -13.80
N THR A 6 -24.87 45.46 -13.11
CA THR A 6 -23.50 45.43 -13.60
C THR A 6 -23.09 43.99 -13.79
N SER A 7 -23.58 43.38 -14.87
CA SER A 7 -22.98 42.16 -15.42
C SER A 7 -21.52 42.45 -15.82
N SER A 8 -20.56 42.04 -14.99
CA SER A 8 -19.13 42.11 -15.29
C SER A 8 -18.81 41.11 -16.41
N ARG A 9 -18.74 41.60 -17.65
CA ARG A 9 -18.28 40.80 -18.78
C ARG A 9 -16.82 40.43 -18.54
N ILE A 10 -16.51 39.15 -18.29
CA ILE A 10 -15.13 38.66 -18.26
C ILE A 10 -14.55 38.85 -19.65
N GLU A 11 -13.67 39.84 -19.79
CA GLU A 11 -12.99 40.13 -21.05
C GLU A 11 -11.90 39.07 -21.28
N ALA A 12 -11.98 38.38 -22.42
CA ALA A 12 -11.00 37.36 -22.77
C ALA A 12 -9.60 37.99 -22.90
N PRO A 13 -8.54 37.34 -22.39
CA PRO A 13 -7.19 37.89 -22.44
C PRO A 13 -6.76 38.13 -23.89
N SER A 14 -6.18 39.30 -24.16
CA SER A 14 -5.74 39.64 -25.50
C SER A 14 -4.64 38.69 -25.99
N ARG A 15 -4.60 38.43 -27.30
CA ARG A 15 -3.60 37.54 -27.93
C ARG A 15 -2.15 37.90 -27.55
N LYS A 16 -1.87 39.20 -27.39
CA LYS A 16 -0.56 39.71 -26.93
C LYS A 16 -0.24 39.28 -25.50
N ARG A 17 -1.22 39.35 -24.59
CA ARG A 17 -1.06 38.91 -23.20
C ARG A 17 -0.85 37.40 -23.11
N ILE A 18 -1.58 36.62 -23.92
CA ILE A 18 -1.38 35.17 -24.01
C ILE A 18 0.03 34.84 -24.50
N ALA A 19 0.50 35.51 -25.57
CA ALA A 19 1.84 35.29 -26.11
C ALA A 19 2.95 35.62 -25.09
N VAL A 20 2.81 36.74 -24.36
CA VAL A 20 3.76 37.13 -23.31
C VAL A 20 3.74 36.12 -22.15
N ALA A 21 2.56 35.74 -21.68
CA ALA A 21 2.42 34.76 -20.60
C ALA A 21 3.01 33.39 -21.00
N ALA A 22 2.76 32.94 -22.22
CA ALA A 22 3.34 31.70 -22.76
C ALA A 22 4.86 31.77 -22.85
N GLY A 23 5.42 32.91 -23.28
CA GLY A 23 6.87 33.12 -23.33
C GLY A 23 7.51 33.09 -21.93
N ILE A 24 6.88 33.74 -20.95
CA ILE A 24 7.36 33.71 -19.55
C ILE A 24 7.28 32.29 -18.99
N ALA A 25 6.18 31.58 -19.21
CA ALA A 25 6.03 30.20 -18.76
C ALA A 25 7.10 29.28 -19.37
N LEU A 26 7.38 29.43 -20.67
CA LEU A 26 8.42 28.67 -21.35
C LEU A 26 9.81 28.95 -20.74
N ALA A 27 10.11 30.21 -20.43
CA ALA A 27 11.36 30.60 -19.80
C ALA A 27 11.52 29.99 -18.39
N ILE A 28 10.46 30.02 -17.58
CA ILE A 28 10.44 29.38 -16.25
C ILE A 28 10.63 27.87 -16.38
N ALA A 29 9.92 27.22 -17.32
CA ALA A 29 10.05 25.79 -17.55
C ALA A 29 11.48 25.40 -17.95
N ALA A 30 12.11 26.18 -18.84
CA ALA A 30 13.51 25.96 -19.23
C ALA A 30 14.46 26.14 -18.03
N LEU A 31 14.24 27.14 -17.19
CA LEU A 31 15.04 27.37 -15.98
C LEU A 31 14.95 26.18 -15.02
N VAL A 32 13.73 25.71 -14.75
CA VAL A 32 13.48 24.55 -13.88
C VAL A 32 14.12 23.30 -14.48
N LEU A 33 13.93 23.07 -15.78
CA LEU A 33 14.50 21.93 -16.50
C LEU A 33 16.02 21.87 -16.32
N VAL A 34 16.72 22.99 -16.54
CA VAL A 34 18.20 23.05 -16.50
C VAL A 34 18.76 23.02 -15.09
N THR A 35 18.13 23.71 -14.13
CA THR A 35 18.69 23.87 -12.78
C THR A 35 18.30 22.76 -11.81
N THR A 36 17.18 22.07 -12.04
CA THR A 36 16.64 21.07 -11.10
C THR A 36 16.43 19.69 -11.73
N ILE A 37 15.71 19.59 -12.85
CA ILE A 37 15.33 18.30 -13.44
C ILE A 37 16.53 17.59 -14.05
N LEU A 38 17.33 18.29 -14.84
CA LEU A 38 18.53 17.74 -15.48
C LEU A 38 19.53 17.16 -14.46
N PRO A 39 19.87 17.88 -13.36
CA PRO A 39 20.71 17.30 -12.32
C PRO A 39 20.05 16.15 -11.56
N ALA A 40 18.81 16.30 -11.10
CA ALA A 40 18.17 15.34 -10.20
C ALA A 40 17.73 14.04 -10.88
N ALA A 41 17.24 14.11 -12.12
CA ALA A 41 16.70 12.95 -12.84
C ALA A 41 17.71 12.33 -13.81
N TYR A 42 18.69 13.10 -14.28
CA TYR A 42 19.58 12.67 -15.36
C TYR A 42 21.07 12.85 -15.05
N GLY A 43 21.44 13.35 -13.87
CA GLY A 43 22.84 13.54 -13.47
C GLY A 43 23.59 14.58 -14.30
N ARG A 44 22.89 15.37 -15.12
CA ARG A 44 23.49 16.39 -15.98
C ARG A 44 23.39 17.73 -15.29
N ASP A 45 24.51 18.26 -14.82
CA ASP A 45 24.57 19.54 -14.09
C ASP A 45 25.33 20.62 -14.87
N PRO A 46 24.73 21.22 -15.91
CA PRO A 46 25.41 22.19 -16.78
C PRO A 46 25.71 23.52 -16.08
N LEU A 47 24.97 23.85 -15.01
CA LEU A 47 25.11 25.12 -14.28
C LEU A 47 25.75 24.96 -12.90
N GLY A 48 26.03 23.74 -12.43
CA GLY A 48 26.58 23.45 -11.11
C GLY A 48 25.57 23.55 -9.96
N THR A 49 24.30 23.87 -10.25
CA THR A 49 23.24 24.01 -9.23
C THR A 49 22.87 22.67 -8.62
N GLY A 50 22.98 21.59 -9.38
CA GLY A 50 22.73 20.24 -8.90
C GLY A 50 23.66 19.84 -7.77
N LYS A 51 24.96 20.08 -7.94
CA LYS A 51 25.97 19.86 -6.90
C LYS A 51 25.78 20.81 -5.71
N ALA A 52 25.53 22.08 -5.97
CA ALA A 52 25.39 23.09 -4.90
C ALA A 52 24.19 22.84 -3.98
N LEU A 53 23.10 22.28 -4.54
CA LEU A 53 21.86 21.99 -3.83
C LEU A 53 21.71 20.52 -3.41
N GLY A 54 22.72 19.67 -3.66
CA GLY A 54 22.68 18.24 -3.35
C GLY A 54 21.72 17.40 -4.22
N LEU A 55 21.27 17.93 -5.36
CA LEU A 55 20.37 17.22 -6.27
C LEU A 55 21.04 16.06 -7.01
N LEU A 56 22.37 16.11 -7.19
CA LEU A 56 23.12 15.00 -7.78
C LEU A 56 23.11 13.76 -6.88
N ASP A 57 23.03 13.93 -5.56
CA ASP A 57 22.97 12.80 -4.64
C ASP A 57 21.65 12.01 -4.80
N LEU A 58 20.56 12.70 -5.20
CA LEU A 58 19.29 12.08 -5.55
C LEU A 58 19.40 11.26 -6.86
N TYR A 59 20.12 11.80 -7.85
CA TYR A 59 20.41 11.08 -9.09
C TYR A 59 21.25 9.84 -8.79
N GLU A 60 22.35 9.93 -8.03
CA GLU A 60 23.20 8.78 -7.70
C GLU A 60 22.45 7.71 -6.89
N ALA A 61 21.59 8.13 -5.95
CA ALA A 61 20.72 7.22 -5.22
C ALA A 61 19.70 6.50 -6.12
N SER A 62 19.25 7.14 -7.20
CA SER A 62 18.32 6.57 -8.19
C SER A 62 19.02 5.83 -9.35
N ALA A 63 20.24 6.23 -9.70
CA ALA A 63 21.03 5.75 -10.82
C ALA A 63 22.00 4.64 -10.41
N GLY A 64 22.08 4.35 -9.11
CA GLY A 64 22.61 3.12 -8.57
C GLY A 64 21.91 1.91 -9.19
N THR A 65 22.42 1.48 -10.33
CA THR A 65 22.65 0.06 -10.55
C THR A 65 23.41 -0.38 -9.32
N ALA A 66 22.70 -1.03 -8.39
CA ALA A 66 23.36 -1.85 -7.39
C ALA A 66 24.48 -2.60 -8.12
N PRO A 67 25.72 -2.62 -7.61
CA PRO A 67 26.79 -3.40 -8.24
C PRO A 67 26.19 -4.76 -8.63
N PRO A 68 26.49 -5.30 -9.83
CA PRO A 68 25.97 -6.61 -10.20
C PRO A 68 26.21 -7.50 -9.00
N PRO A 69 25.17 -8.16 -8.46
CA PRO A 69 25.35 -8.95 -7.26
C PRO A 69 26.58 -9.82 -7.52
N PRO A 70 27.50 -9.98 -6.53
CA PRO A 70 28.58 -10.95 -6.66
C PRO A 70 27.96 -12.22 -7.24
N PRO A 71 28.59 -12.88 -8.25
CA PRO A 71 27.96 -13.93 -9.05
C PRO A 71 27.09 -14.72 -8.11
N ALA A 72 25.77 -14.61 -8.31
CA ALA A 72 24.84 -14.97 -7.26
C ALA A 72 25.20 -16.40 -6.87
N THR A 73 25.82 -16.55 -5.69
CA THR A 73 25.40 -17.63 -4.84
C THR A 73 23.98 -17.20 -4.59
N ALA A 74 23.05 -17.61 -5.47
CA ALA A 74 21.63 -17.35 -5.30
C ALA A 74 21.43 -17.65 -3.82
N PRO A 75 21.03 -16.68 -2.98
CA PRO A 75 20.88 -16.95 -1.56
C PRO A 75 20.06 -18.21 -1.53
N THR A 76 20.65 -19.33 -1.08
CA THR A 76 20.10 -20.66 -1.31
C THR A 76 18.63 -20.53 -1.03
N ALA A 77 17.80 -20.56 -2.09
CA ALA A 77 16.43 -20.12 -1.97
C ALA A 77 15.88 -21.01 -0.87
N ARG A 78 15.67 -20.43 0.32
CA ARG A 78 15.20 -21.24 1.44
C ARG A 78 13.93 -21.86 0.89
N PRO A 79 13.78 -23.19 0.91
CA PRO A 79 12.56 -23.80 0.43
C PRO A 79 11.43 -23.17 1.24
N ARG A 80 10.70 -22.25 0.61
CA ARG A 80 9.51 -21.65 1.17
C ARG A 80 8.37 -22.48 0.64
N THR A 81 7.58 -23.03 1.55
CA THR A 81 6.39 -23.77 1.17
C THR A 81 5.45 -22.81 0.45
N TYR A 82 5.07 -23.17 -0.76
CA TYR A 82 4.02 -22.47 -1.48
C TYR A 82 2.68 -23.04 -1.03
N ASN A 83 1.77 -22.16 -0.61
CA ASN A 83 0.46 -22.51 -0.11
C ASN A 83 -0.61 -21.67 -0.81
N VAL A 84 -1.81 -22.23 -0.84
CA VAL A 84 -3.05 -21.61 -1.28
C VAL A 84 -4.05 -21.69 -0.14
N ASP A 85 -4.84 -20.64 0.02
CA ASP A 85 -5.95 -20.56 0.96
C ASP A 85 -7.20 -20.08 0.23
N MET A 86 -8.32 -20.73 0.52
CA MET A 86 -9.65 -20.32 0.10
C MET A 86 -10.59 -20.48 1.30
N SER A 87 -11.00 -19.36 1.88
CA SER A 87 -11.73 -19.34 3.15
C SER A 87 -13.02 -18.51 3.03
N GLU A 88 -14.11 -19.02 3.61
CA GLU A 88 -15.37 -18.30 3.78
C GLU A 88 -15.59 -17.97 5.26
N LEU A 89 -15.69 -16.68 5.56
CA LEU A 89 -15.69 -16.15 6.93
C LEU A 89 -17.00 -15.40 7.20
N LYS A 90 -17.66 -15.69 8.32
CA LYS A 90 -18.90 -15.02 8.73
C LYS A 90 -18.60 -13.81 9.60
N LEU A 91 -19.27 -12.69 9.32
CA LEU A 91 -19.09 -11.45 10.05
C LEU A 91 -20.44 -10.85 10.45
N GLY A 92 -20.82 -11.03 11.71
CA GLY A 92 -22.09 -10.54 12.25
C GLY A 92 -22.14 -9.01 12.35
N PRO A 93 -23.34 -8.44 12.55
CA PRO A 93 -23.53 -7.00 12.75
C PRO A 93 -22.70 -6.45 13.91
N GLY A 94 -21.99 -5.34 13.67
CA GLY A 94 -21.14 -4.68 14.68
C GLY A 94 -19.93 -5.50 15.14
N GLN A 95 -19.67 -6.66 14.54
CA GLN A 95 -18.51 -7.47 14.85
C GLN A 95 -17.29 -7.02 14.04
N ALA A 96 -16.12 -7.38 14.56
CA ALA A 96 -14.86 -7.32 13.85
C ALA A 96 -14.00 -8.53 14.18
N PHE A 97 -13.10 -8.90 13.28
CA PHE A 97 -12.05 -9.89 13.51
C PHE A 97 -10.87 -9.61 12.58
N GLU A 98 -9.75 -10.29 12.81
CA GLU A 98 -8.61 -10.26 11.89
C GLU A 98 -8.34 -11.64 11.28
N TYR A 99 -7.81 -11.64 10.06
CA TYR A 99 -7.36 -12.85 9.38
C TYR A 99 -5.93 -12.65 8.88
N LYS A 100 -5.01 -13.47 9.37
CA LYS A 100 -3.57 -13.24 9.29
C LYS A 100 -2.84 -14.44 8.72
N TYR A 101 -1.90 -14.15 7.83
CA TYR A 101 -0.92 -15.10 7.32
C TYR A 101 0.44 -14.90 7.98
N ARG A 102 1.11 -16.00 8.31
CA ARG A 102 2.49 -16.00 8.76
C ARG A 102 3.45 -15.99 7.56
N MET A 103 4.28 -14.95 7.45
CA MET A 103 5.19 -14.77 6.31
C MET A 103 6.61 -14.43 6.75
N ASP A 104 7.59 -15.02 6.06
CA ASP A 104 9.00 -14.65 6.19
C ASP A 104 9.32 -13.39 5.39
N LYS A 105 10.24 -12.54 5.87
CA LYS A 105 10.74 -11.38 5.11
C LYS A 105 11.10 -11.75 3.67
N GLY A 106 10.59 -10.98 2.71
CA GLY A 106 10.75 -11.19 1.27
C GLY A 106 9.82 -12.25 0.67
N ALA A 107 8.90 -12.85 1.45
CA ALA A 107 7.87 -13.74 0.91
C ALA A 107 6.87 -12.95 0.09
N GLY A 108 6.50 -13.49 -1.07
CA GLY A 108 5.42 -12.95 -1.90
C GLY A 108 4.09 -13.66 -1.63
N MET A 109 2.99 -12.92 -1.67
CA MET A 109 1.62 -13.43 -1.67
C MET A 109 0.77 -12.61 -2.65
N VAL A 110 -0.05 -13.26 -3.45
CA VAL A 110 -1.17 -12.63 -4.16
C VAL A 110 -2.47 -12.93 -3.43
N TYR A 111 -3.39 -11.97 -3.41
CA TYR A 111 -4.65 -12.12 -2.70
C TYR A 111 -5.80 -11.45 -3.44
N ALA A 112 -6.99 -11.95 -3.19
CA ALA A 112 -8.26 -11.28 -3.47
C ALA A 112 -9.26 -11.64 -2.36
N TRP A 113 -10.10 -10.70 -1.98
CA TRP A 113 -11.26 -10.98 -1.14
C TRP A 113 -12.48 -10.21 -1.61
N THR A 114 -13.66 -10.75 -1.32
CA THR A 114 -14.96 -10.13 -1.56
C THR A 114 -15.86 -10.30 -0.36
N ALA A 115 -16.80 -9.39 -0.14
CA ALA A 115 -17.80 -9.44 0.90
C ALA A 115 -19.21 -9.28 0.33
N THR A 116 -20.21 -9.90 0.96
CA THR A 116 -21.63 -9.75 0.56
C THR A 116 -22.22 -8.36 0.89
N GLY A 117 -21.41 -7.45 1.42
CA GLY A 117 -21.76 -6.07 1.75
C GLY A 117 -20.52 -5.28 2.17
N ARG A 118 -20.68 -3.97 2.36
CA ARG A 118 -19.56 -3.07 2.72
C ARG A 118 -19.04 -3.35 4.13
N VAL A 119 -17.72 -3.45 4.23
CA VAL A 119 -16.95 -3.56 5.48
C VAL A 119 -15.96 -2.41 5.56
N LYS A 120 -15.56 -2.04 6.79
CA LYS A 120 -14.32 -1.29 7.00
C LYS A 120 -13.19 -2.29 7.09
N TYR A 121 -12.06 -1.99 6.48
CA TYR A 121 -10.91 -2.87 6.55
C TYR A 121 -9.59 -2.13 6.65
N GLU A 122 -8.64 -2.79 7.30
CA GLU A 122 -7.24 -2.39 7.32
C GLU A 122 -6.38 -3.59 6.97
N PHE A 123 -5.56 -3.47 5.94
CA PHE A 123 -4.50 -4.42 5.65
C PHE A 123 -3.22 -3.94 6.35
N HIS A 124 -2.69 -4.74 7.26
CA HIS A 124 -1.47 -4.39 8.00
C HIS A 124 -0.63 -5.62 8.36
N GLY A 125 0.64 -5.36 8.68
CA GLY A 125 1.61 -6.35 9.12
C GLY A 125 2.17 -6.03 10.50
N GLU A 126 2.34 -7.07 11.32
CA GLU A 126 2.98 -6.99 12.63
C GLU A 126 4.30 -7.78 12.62
N PRO A 127 5.45 -7.12 12.86
CA PRO A 127 6.74 -7.80 12.92
C PRO A 127 6.91 -8.63 14.19
N ASP A 128 7.67 -9.73 14.09
CA ASP A 128 8.15 -10.46 15.27
C ASP A 128 9.12 -9.64 16.11
N ASP A 129 9.98 -8.88 15.44
CA ASP A 129 10.89 -7.97 16.11
C ASP A 129 10.08 -6.75 16.57
N HIS A 130 9.67 -6.75 17.83
CA HIS A 130 8.91 -5.68 18.46
C HIS A 130 9.62 -4.30 18.46
N LYS A 131 10.87 -4.21 17.97
CA LYS A 131 11.53 -2.93 17.70
C LYS A 131 11.09 -2.29 16.39
N LEU A 132 10.54 -3.09 15.47
CA LEU A 132 9.95 -2.62 14.22
C LEU A 132 8.50 -2.21 14.47
N ALA A 133 8.05 -1.18 13.76
CA ALA A 133 6.68 -0.71 13.86
C ALA A 133 5.71 -1.63 13.10
N VAL A 134 4.46 -1.68 13.59
CA VAL A 134 3.34 -2.19 12.80
C VAL A 134 3.21 -1.35 11.53
N GLU A 135 3.05 -2.01 10.39
CA GLU A 135 2.98 -1.37 9.09
C GLU A 135 1.55 -1.49 8.54
N SER A 136 0.91 -0.35 8.29
CA SER A 136 -0.39 -0.30 7.62
C SER A 136 -0.18 -0.14 6.11
N TYR A 137 -0.73 -1.07 5.33
CA TYR A 137 -0.63 -1.11 3.87
C TYR A 137 -1.81 -0.39 3.21
N GLU A 138 -3.00 -0.56 3.77
CA GLU A 138 -4.24 -0.03 3.20
C GLU A 138 -5.28 0.13 4.31
N THR A 139 -6.02 1.25 4.31
CA THR A 139 -7.19 1.45 5.17
C THR A 139 -8.30 2.06 4.35
N GLN A 140 -9.42 1.34 4.22
CA GLN A 140 -10.51 1.76 3.34
C GLN A 140 -11.85 1.13 3.77
N GLU A 141 -12.94 1.59 3.16
CA GLU A 141 -14.24 0.93 3.20
C GLU A 141 -14.60 0.39 1.81
N GLY A 142 -15.04 -0.87 1.75
CA GLY A 142 -15.33 -1.54 0.50
C GLY A 142 -15.94 -2.92 0.71
N ASP A 143 -16.24 -3.59 -0.39
CA ASP A 143 -16.78 -4.95 -0.45
C ASP A 143 -15.90 -5.88 -1.28
N TYR A 144 -14.74 -5.42 -1.75
CA TYR A 144 -13.70 -6.22 -2.37
C TYR A 144 -12.34 -5.53 -2.25
N ALA A 145 -11.26 -6.31 -2.29
CA ALA A 145 -9.93 -5.82 -2.63
C ALA A 145 -9.08 -6.97 -3.19
N SER A 146 -8.04 -6.63 -3.96
CA SER A 146 -7.08 -7.59 -4.49
C SER A 146 -5.73 -6.95 -4.69
N GLY A 147 -4.66 -7.72 -4.58
CA GLY A 147 -3.31 -7.19 -4.75
C GLY A 147 -2.22 -8.23 -4.57
N ALA A 148 -1.01 -7.74 -4.36
CA ALA A 148 0.15 -8.54 -4.03
C ALA A 148 0.91 -7.89 -2.87
N LEU A 149 1.44 -8.72 -1.98
CA LEU A 149 2.29 -8.31 -0.87
C LEU A 149 3.67 -8.97 -1.03
N THR A 150 4.73 -8.19 -0.85
CA THR A 150 6.06 -8.73 -0.52
C THR A 150 6.36 -8.32 0.92
N ALA A 151 6.50 -9.30 1.82
CA ALA A 151 6.65 -9.02 3.24
C ALA A 151 7.96 -8.24 3.53
N GLY A 152 7.86 -7.01 4.05
CA GLY A 152 9.03 -6.19 4.42
C GLY A 152 9.83 -6.75 5.61
N PHE A 153 9.19 -7.60 6.41
CA PHE A 153 9.72 -8.23 7.61
C PHE A 153 9.07 -9.61 7.84
N THR A 154 9.71 -10.44 8.68
CA THR A 154 9.09 -11.68 9.16
C THR A 154 8.07 -11.34 10.24
N GLY A 155 6.86 -11.88 10.12
CA GLY A 155 5.76 -11.56 11.01
C GLY A 155 4.42 -12.07 10.49
N ILE A 156 3.34 -11.49 11.01
CA ILE A 156 1.97 -11.78 10.57
C ILE A 156 1.44 -10.63 9.71
N HIS A 157 0.71 -10.96 8.65
CA HIS A 157 0.22 -10.00 7.66
C HIS A 157 -1.21 -10.36 7.30
N GLY A 158 -2.11 -9.37 7.22
CA GLY A 158 -3.48 -9.64 6.78
C GLY A 158 -4.46 -8.56 7.24
N TRP A 159 -5.75 -8.86 7.15
CA TRP A 159 -6.79 -7.86 7.26
C TRP A 159 -7.44 -7.88 8.64
N TYR A 160 -7.72 -6.69 9.15
CA TYR A 160 -8.83 -6.45 10.06
C TYR A 160 -10.07 -6.14 9.23
N TRP A 161 -11.21 -6.74 9.56
CA TRP A 161 -12.52 -6.39 9.01
C TRP A 161 -13.51 -6.06 10.11
N GLU A 162 -14.29 -5.01 9.90
CA GLU A 162 -15.43 -4.62 10.74
C GLU A 162 -16.69 -4.52 9.87
N ASN A 163 -17.79 -5.06 10.38
CA ASN A 163 -19.11 -4.91 9.78
C ASN A 163 -19.88 -3.79 10.51
N PRO A 164 -19.94 -2.57 9.96
CA PRO A 164 -20.68 -1.47 10.56
C PRO A 164 -22.20 -1.60 10.36
N GLY A 165 -22.66 -2.58 9.58
CA GLY A 165 -24.06 -2.78 9.23
C GLY A 165 -24.85 -3.59 10.27
N ASP A 166 -26.11 -3.83 9.93
CA ASP A 166 -27.12 -4.52 10.74
C ASP A 166 -27.43 -5.95 10.27
N ARG A 167 -26.75 -6.43 9.22
CA ARG A 167 -26.90 -7.78 8.65
C ARG A 167 -25.60 -8.55 8.71
N GLU A 168 -25.68 -9.87 8.86
CA GLU A 168 -24.50 -10.74 8.74
C GLU A 168 -23.94 -10.70 7.31
N LEU A 169 -22.62 -10.60 7.20
CA LEU A 169 -21.88 -10.63 5.95
C LEU A 169 -21.07 -11.92 5.84
N THR A 170 -20.83 -12.35 4.61
CA THR A 170 -19.84 -13.41 4.29
C THR A 170 -18.69 -12.77 3.55
N ILE A 171 -17.46 -13.02 4.03
CA ILE A 171 -16.22 -12.63 3.37
C ILE A 171 -15.61 -13.89 2.76
N THR A 172 -15.29 -13.85 1.47
CA THR A 172 -14.56 -14.91 0.79
C THR A 172 -13.15 -14.41 0.52
N VAL A 173 -12.14 -15.10 1.02
CA VAL A 173 -10.72 -14.79 0.83
C VAL A 173 -10.11 -15.86 -0.05
N THR A 174 -9.27 -15.45 -1.00
CA THR A 174 -8.42 -16.34 -1.77
C THR A 174 -7.01 -15.77 -1.80
N SER A 175 -6.04 -16.57 -1.40
CA SER A 175 -4.64 -16.17 -1.44
C SER A 175 -3.74 -17.30 -1.92
N ALA A 176 -2.61 -16.93 -2.50
CA ALA A 176 -1.60 -17.88 -2.93
C ALA A 176 -0.21 -17.25 -2.78
N GLY A 177 0.72 -17.99 -2.19
CA GLY A 177 2.05 -17.44 -1.93
C GLY A 177 2.89 -18.26 -0.97
N PHE A 178 3.88 -17.60 -0.40
CA PHE A 178 4.88 -18.19 0.48
C PHE A 178 4.61 -17.84 1.95
N PHE A 179 3.51 -18.34 2.49
CA PHE A 179 3.12 -18.23 3.91
C PHE A 179 3.04 -19.61 4.55
N THR A 180 3.16 -19.71 5.88
CA THR A 180 3.23 -21.01 6.59
C THR A 180 2.00 -21.35 7.43
N SER A 181 1.17 -20.36 7.75
CA SER A 181 -0.11 -20.57 8.44
C SER A 181 -1.08 -19.45 8.10
N ALA A 182 -2.38 -19.73 8.27
CA ALA A 182 -3.46 -18.77 8.27
C ALA A 182 -4.23 -18.90 9.59
N GLU A 183 -4.49 -17.76 10.24
CA GLU A 183 -5.20 -17.71 11.51
C GLU A 183 -6.24 -16.60 11.49
N GLU A 184 -7.40 -16.95 12.02
CA GLU A 184 -8.47 -16.02 12.32
C GLU A 184 -8.44 -15.65 13.80
N LEU A 185 -8.50 -14.35 14.08
CA LEU A 185 -8.33 -13.74 15.39
C LEU A 185 -9.64 -13.04 15.78
N ARG A 186 -10.46 -13.72 16.56
CA ARG A 186 -11.78 -13.19 16.98
C ARG A 186 -11.73 -12.62 18.39
N PRO A 187 -12.09 -11.33 18.58
CA PRO A 187 -12.35 -10.79 19.91
C PRO A 187 -13.52 -11.53 20.56
N THR A 188 -13.30 -12.05 21.76
CA THR A 188 -14.29 -12.75 22.58
C THR A 188 -14.29 -12.20 24.01
N TRP A 189 -15.45 -12.22 24.67
CA TRP A 189 -15.57 -11.87 26.07
C TRP A 189 -15.43 -13.11 26.94
N ASP A 190 -14.51 -13.10 27.91
CA ASP A 190 -14.48 -14.12 28.96
C ASP A 190 -15.40 -13.71 30.12
N PRO A 191 -16.56 -14.39 30.30
CA PRO A 191 -17.49 -14.05 31.38
C PRO A 191 -16.96 -14.40 32.77
N VAL A 192 -15.99 -15.32 32.88
CA VAL A 192 -15.42 -15.77 34.16
C VAL A 192 -14.33 -14.80 34.63
N LYS A 193 -13.46 -14.37 33.71
CA LYS A 193 -12.36 -13.45 34.02
C LYS A 193 -12.72 -11.99 33.84
N HIS A 194 -13.94 -11.70 33.38
CA HIS A 194 -14.43 -10.36 33.04
C HIS A 194 -13.43 -9.56 32.20
N LYS A 195 -12.88 -10.19 31.16
CA LYS A 195 -11.88 -9.56 30.28
C LYS A 195 -12.05 -10.00 28.83
N ASN A 196 -11.66 -9.12 27.90
CA ASN A 196 -11.54 -9.46 26.50
C ASN A 196 -10.40 -10.47 26.29
N ARG A 197 -10.61 -11.41 25.38
CA ARG A 197 -9.60 -12.31 24.84
C ARG A 197 -9.70 -12.32 23.32
N VAL A 198 -8.64 -12.79 22.68
CA VAL A 198 -8.65 -13.13 21.26
C VAL A 198 -8.66 -14.65 21.16
N GLU A 199 -9.65 -15.19 20.45
CA GLU A 199 -9.68 -16.59 20.07
C GLU A 199 -8.92 -16.75 18.75
N HIS A 200 -7.98 -17.70 18.71
CA HIS A 200 -7.19 -18.04 17.53
C HIS A 200 -7.77 -19.28 16.88
N ILE A 201 -8.24 -19.16 15.65
CA ILE A 201 -8.85 -20.24 14.87
C ILE A 201 -7.94 -20.50 13.67
N PRO A 202 -7.20 -21.64 13.64
CA PRO A 202 -6.33 -21.96 12.52
C PRO A 202 -7.13 -22.41 11.31
N HIS A 203 -6.68 -22.03 10.11
CA HIS A 203 -7.26 -22.44 8.83
C HIS A 203 -6.32 -23.37 8.07
N GLU A 204 -6.89 -24.38 7.43
CA GLU A 204 -6.13 -25.41 6.71
C GLU A 204 -5.62 -24.84 5.38
N LEU A 205 -4.31 -24.98 5.15
CA LEU A 205 -3.67 -24.53 3.91
C LEU A 205 -3.56 -25.69 2.93
N SER A 206 -3.75 -25.39 1.65
CA SER A 206 -3.53 -26.34 0.56
C SER A 206 -2.17 -26.09 -0.09
N THR A 207 -1.33 -27.11 -0.17
CA THR A 207 -0.18 -27.10 -1.09
C THR A 207 -0.63 -27.64 -2.44
N PRO A 208 -0.41 -26.96 -3.57
CA PRO A 208 -0.65 -27.56 -4.87
C PRO A 208 0.17 -28.83 -5.00
N ASP A 209 -0.47 -29.90 -5.47
CA ASP A 209 0.22 -31.16 -5.77
C ASP A 209 1.40 -30.90 -6.71
N LYS A 210 2.55 -31.53 -6.40
CA LYS A 210 3.79 -31.40 -7.18
C LYS A 210 3.70 -32.04 -8.56
#